data_AF-A0A5D2CLS5-F1
#
_entry.id   AF-A0A5D2CLS5-F1
#
_cell.length_a   1.000
_cell.length_b   1.000
_cell.length_c   1.000
_cell.angle_alpha   90.00
_cell.angle_beta   90.00
_cell.angle_gamma   90.00
#
_symmetry.space_group_name_H-M   'P 1'
#
loop_
_entity.id
_entity.type
_entity.pdbx_description
1 polymer ?
#
loop_
_entity_poly.entity_id
_entity_poly.type
_entity_poly.pdbx_seq_one_letter_code
_entity_poly.pdbx_strand_id
1 'polypeptide(L)'
;MANCQMKKAQKYTMGKLWNSTSETVTLSGKKFTHDAVTEQNDVPGSMVGLVYKLHDGTRWIVAWSNPQGEDSKVYTNIHKEPIRWEQIKTDLDTRGSSKSKVRKSGYVASMEIDPKKRSPTLKASFESEA
;
A
#
# COMPACT_ATOMS: atom_id res chain seq x y z
N MET A 1 2.68 18.32 35.55
CA MET A 1 3.02 18.95 34.25
C MET A 1 3.06 17.84 33.21
N ALA A 2 2.02 17.71 32.38
CA ALA A 2 1.93 16.67 31.36
C ALA A 2 2.57 17.18 30.06
N ASN A 3 3.68 16.57 29.66
CA ASN A 3 4.41 16.88 28.42
C ASN A 3 3.69 16.20 27.24
N CYS A 4 2.81 16.93 26.56
CA CYS A 4 2.15 16.46 25.35
C CYS A 4 3.07 16.71 24.15
N GLN A 5 3.86 15.72 23.76
CA GLN A 5 4.62 15.79 22.51
C GLN A 5 3.66 15.57 21.34
N MET A 6 3.39 16.65 20.59
CA MET A 6 2.68 16.59 19.33
C MET A 6 3.50 15.75 18.33
N LYS A 7 3.04 14.53 18.03
CA LYS A 7 3.55 13.74 16.92
C LYS A 7 3.29 14.50 15.63
N LYS A 8 4.37 14.92 14.93
CA LYS A 8 4.29 15.61 13.64
C LYS A 8 3.52 14.72 12.66
N ALA A 9 2.43 15.26 12.10
CA ALA A 9 1.62 14.56 11.12
C ALA A 9 2.41 14.40 9.81
N GLN A 10 2.73 13.16 9.44
CA GLN A 10 3.34 12.84 8.14
C GLN A 10 2.29 13.07 7.03
N LYS A 11 2.56 14.05 6.16
CA LYS A 11 1.79 14.30 4.94
C LYS A 11 2.39 13.44 3.82
N TYR A 12 1.55 12.68 3.14
CA TYR A 12 1.95 11.82 2.04
C TYR A 12 1.16 12.20 0.77
N THR A 13 1.83 12.22 -0.38
CA THR A 13 1.20 12.45 -1.69
C THR A 13 0.50 11.18 -2.16
N MET A 14 -0.82 11.11 -2.02
CA MET A 14 -1.62 9.99 -2.55
C MET A 14 -1.71 10.04 -4.08
N GLY A 15 -0.81 9.33 -4.76
CA GLY A 15 -0.97 9.03 -6.19
C GLY A 15 -2.08 8.00 -6.41
N LYS A 16 -3.27 8.42 -6.85
CA LYS A 16 -4.34 7.51 -7.28
C LYS A 16 -4.08 7.08 -8.74
N LEU A 17 -3.52 5.89 -8.95
CA LEU A 17 -3.43 5.29 -10.28
C LEU A 17 -4.62 4.35 -10.49
N TRP A 18 -5.51 4.67 -11.44
CA TRP A 18 -6.61 3.80 -11.86
C TRP A 18 -6.16 2.88 -12.99
N ASN A 19 -6.22 1.55 -12.78
CA ASN A 19 -6.10 0.58 -13.86
C ASN A 19 -7.38 -0.28 -13.91
N SER A 20 -8.15 -0.16 -14.99
CA SER A 20 -9.38 -0.93 -15.24
C SER A 20 -9.14 -1.92 -16.38
N THR A 21 -8.73 -3.16 -16.08
CA THR A 21 -8.70 -4.23 -17.09
C THR A 21 -9.15 -5.57 -16.48
N SER A 22 -9.92 -6.32 -17.26
CA SER A 22 -10.84 -7.40 -16.90
C SER A 22 -10.32 -8.83 -17.02
N GLU A 23 -9.01 -9.02 -17.12
CA GLU A 23 -8.42 -10.36 -17.23
C GLU A 23 -7.54 -10.62 -16.02
N THR A 24 -7.30 -11.91 -15.72
CA THR A 24 -6.37 -12.39 -14.70
C THR A 24 -5.12 -11.52 -14.72
N VAL A 25 -4.99 -10.59 -13.76
CA VAL A 25 -3.86 -9.66 -13.74
C VAL A 25 -2.66 -10.39 -13.15
N THR A 26 -2.03 -11.22 -13.97
CA THR A 26 -0.64 -11.58 -13.75
C THR A 26 0.15 -10.31 -13.99
N LEU A 27 0.53 -9.59 -12.92
CA LEU A 27 1.43 -8.42 -12.98
C LEU A 27 2.87 -8.87 -13.31
N SER A 28 3.07 -9.74 -14.31
CA SER A 28 4.38 -10.04 -14.86
C SER A 28 4.72 -9.00 -15.91
N GLY A 29 5.37 -7.90 -15.51
CA GLY A 29 6.04 -6.99 -16.45
C GLY A 29 5.64 -5.51 -16.42
N LYS A 30 4.66 -5.09 -15.63
CA LYS A 30 4.35 -3.65 -15.45
C LYS A 30 5.14 -3.08 -14.27
N LYS A 31 6.34 -2.57 -14.54
CA LYS A 31 7.12 -1.81 -13.56
C LYS A 31 6.49 -0.42 -13.41
N PHE A 32 6.10 -0.08 -12.19
CA PHE A 32 5.68 1.27 -11.82
C PHE A 32 6.76 1.91 -10.95
N THR A 33 7.16 3.13 -11.29
CA THR A 33 8.07 3.94 -10.48
C THR A 33 7.27 5.09 -9.88
N HIS A 34 7.39 5.29 -8.58
CA HIS A 34 6.83 6.43 -7.88
C HIS A 34 7.96 7.20 -7.21
N ASP A 35 8.19 8.42 -7.70
CA ASP A 35 9.14 9.34 -7.12
C ASP A 35 8.42 10.18 -6.05
N ALA A 36 8.88 10.08 -4.81
CA ALA A 36 8.42 10.95 -3.74
C ALA A 36 9.02 12.35 -3.94
N VAL A 37 8.20 13.34 -4.27
CA VAL A 37 8.61 14.75 -4.27
C VAL A 37 8.54 15.26 -2.84
N THR A 38 9.68 15.66 -2.29
CA THR A 38 9.78 16.31 -0.97
C THR A 38 9.94 17.81 -1.15
N GLU A 39 9.03 18.62 -0.63
CA GLU A 39 9.33 20.02 -0.33
C GLU A 39 10.33 20.08 0.84
N GLN A 40 11.14 21.15 0.90
CA GLN A 40 12.37 21.30 1.68
C GLN A 40 12.30 21.05 3.20
N ASN A 41 11.14 20.74 3.78
CA ASN A 41 10.95 20.54 5.22
C ASN A 41 10.15 19.29 5.62
N ASP A 42 9.77 18.43 4.66
CA ASP A 42 9.03 17.21 4.96
C ASP A 42 9.98 16.02 5.20
N VAL A 43 9.61 15.13 6.13
CA VAL A 43 10.32 13.87 6.35
C VAL A 43 10.24 13.08 5.03
N PRO A 44 11.38 12.82 4.35
CA PRO A 44 11.37 12.20 3.03
C PRO A 44 10.73 10.82 3.05
N GLY A 45 9.99 10.46 2.02
CA GLY A 45 9.43 9.12 1.90
C GLY A 45 8.24 9.02 0.95
N SER A 46 7.89 7.81 0.55
CA SER A 46 6.68 7.56 -0.25
C SER A 46 5.61 6.85 0.55
N MET A 47 4.35 7.13 0.23
CA MET A 47 3.21 6.28 0.57
C MET A 47 2.24 6.30 -0.59
N VAL A 48 1.85 5.11 -1.02
CA VAL A 48 1.00 4.93 -2.20
C VAL A 48 -0.07 3.89 -1.89
N GLY A 49 -1.26 4.10 -2.44
CA GLY A 49 -2.36 3.17 -2.39
C GLY A 49 -2.96 2.96 -3.78
N LEU A 50 -3.12 1.70 -4.17
CA LEU A 50 -3.72 1.26 -5.42
C LEU A 50 -4.93 0.37 -5.13
N VAL A 51 -5.89 0.39 -6.05
CA VAL A 51 -7.05 -0.50 -6.01
C VAL A 51 -7.22 -1.16 -7.36
N TYR A 52 -7.22 -2.48 -7.38
CA TYR A 52 -7.61 -3.28 -8.52
C TYR A 52 -9.06 -3.71 -8.33
N LYS A 53 -9.92 -3.38 -9.28
CA LYS A 53 -11.33 -3.78 -9.26
C LYS A 53 -11.54 -4.92 -10.25
N LEU A 54 -12.11 -6.02 -9.76
CA LEU A 54 -12.54 -7.17 -10.55
C LEU A 54 -13.99 -6.95 -11.05
N HIS A 55 -14.36 -7.73 -12.07
CA HIS A 55 -15.70 -7.69 -12.68
C HIS A 55 -16.84 -8.01 -11.72
N ASP A 56 -16.61 -8.92 -10.77
CA ASP A 56 -17.58 -9.31 -9.73
C ASP A 56 -17.79 -8.23 -8.65
N GLY A 57 -17.17 -7.06 -8.80
CA GLY A 57 -17.21 -5.96 -7.84
C GLY A 57 -16.20 -6.09 -6.70
N THR A 58 -15.40 -7.16 -6.65
CA THR A 58 -14.31 -7.32 -5.69
C THR A 58 -13.22 -6.27 -5.95
N ARG A 59 -12.67 -5.73 -4.87
CA ARG A 59 -11.59 -4.74 -4.88
C ARG A 59 -10.42 -5.27 -4.08
N TRP A 60 -9.26 -5.34 -4.71
CA TRP A 60 -7.99 -5.66 -4.07
C TRP A 60 -7.19 -4.37 -3.84
N ILE A 61 -6.82 -4.14 -2.59
CA ILE A 61 -6.01 -2.99 -2.17
C ILE A 61 -4.55 -3.40 -2.13
N VAL A 62 -3.71 -2.57 -2.74
CA VAL A 62 -2.24 -2.67 -2.70
C VAL A 62 -1.71 -1.35 -2.18
N ALA A 63 -1.25 -1.30 -0.94
CA ALA A 63 -0.70 -0.09 -0.34
C ALA A 63 0.68 -0.34 0.27
N TRP A 64 1.55 0.66 0.19
CA TRP A 64 2.88 0.61 0.79
C TRP A 64 3.33 1.97 1.26
N SER A 65 4.27 1.97 2.21
CA SER A 65 5.00 3.15 2.64
C SER A 65 6.50 2.83 2.70
N ASN A 66 7.31 3.84 2.41
CA ASN A 66 8.76 3.82 2.51
C ASN A 66 9.23 5.17 3.07
N PRO A 67 9.01 5.41 4.38
CA PRO A 67 9.50 6.60 5.07
C PRO A 67 11.03 6.58 5.21
N GLN A 68 11.67 7.74 5.20
CA GLN A 68 13.10 7.85 5.46
C GLN A 68 13.39 7.57 6.94
N GLY A 69 14.33 6.66 7.19
CA GLY A 69 14.79 6.34 8.54
C GLY A 69 13.92 5.32 9.29
N GLU A 70 12.84 4.83 8.69
CA GLU A 70 12.09 3.67 9.19
C GLU A 70 12.00 2.58 8.12
N ASP A 71 11.55 1.40 8.52
CA ASP A 71 11.36 0.29 7.59
C ASP A 71 10.17 0.55 6.65
N SER A 72 10.32 0.14 5.38
CA SER A 72 9.21 0.08 4.43
C SER A 72 8.14 -0.91 4.89
N LYS A 73 6.87 -0.54 4.70
CA LYS A 73 5.70 -1.30 5.13
C LYS A 73 4.74 -1.52 3.96
N VAL A 74 3.97 -2.60 4.04
CA VAL A 74 2.90 -2.93 3.10
C VAL A 74 1.59 -3.21 3.82
N TYR A 75 0.50 -3.01 3.08
CA TYR A 75 -0.85 -3.38 3.46
C TYR A 75 -1.60 -3.92 2.24
N THR A 76 -2.21 -5.09 2.39
CA THR A 76 -3.14 -5.65 1.41
C THR A 76 -4.46 -6.03 2.07
N ASN A 77 -5.57 -5.82 1.37
CA ASN A 77 -6.87 -6.33 1.79
C ASN A 77 -7.81 -6.49 0.58
N ILE A 78 -8.88 -7.26 0.77
CA ILE A 78 -9.88 -7.58 -0.25
C ILE A 78 -11.26 -7.13 0.27
N HIS A 79 -11.95 -6.32 -0.52
CA HIS A 79 -13.22 -5.70 -0.14
C HIS A 79 -14.25 -5.77 -1.26
N LYS A 80 -15.53 -5.90 -0.89
CA LYS A 80 -16.67 -5.62 -1.78
C LYS A 80 -17.29 -4.24 -1.52
N GLU A 81 -16.95 -3.63 -0.38
CA GLU A 81 -17.44 -2.34 0.08
C GLU A 81 -16.58 -1.16 -0.41
N PRO A 82 -17.07 0.09 -0.27
CA PRO A 82 -16.26 1.29 -0.46
C PRO A 82 -15.01 1.32 0.41
N ILE A 83 -13.92 1.83 -0.15
CA ILE A 83 -12.59 1.82 0.48
C ILE A 83 -12.42 3.06 1.36
N ARG A 84 -12.14 2.82 2.64
CA ARG A 84 -11.85 3.88 3.63
C ARG A 84 -10.35 4.15 3.71
N TRP A 85 -9.87 5.07 2.88
CA TRP A 85 -8.45 5.37 2.74
C TRP A 85 -7.76 5.83 4.03
N GLU A 86 -8.43 6.65 4.84
CA GLU A 86 -7.87 7.11 6.12
C GLU A 86 -7.59 5.95 7.09
N GLN A 87 -8.44 4.94 7.08
CA GLN A 87 -8.25 3.74 7.90
C GLN A 87 -7.09 2.89 7.38
N ILE A 88 -6.98 2.73 6.06
CA ILE A 88 -5.86 2.01 5.44
C ILE A 88 -4.53 2.70 5.72
N LYS A 89 -4.49 4.03 5.62
CA LYS A 89 -3.30 4.81 6.00
C LYS A 89 -2.92 4.54 7.46
N THR A 90 -3.89 4.64 8.37
CA THR A 90 -3.67 4.38 9.81
C THR A 90 -3.16 2.97 10.06
N ASP A 91 -3.75 1.96 9.42
CA ASP A 91 -3.34 0.56 9.57
C ASP A 91 -1.95 0.32 8.97
N LEU A 92 -1.63 0.93 7.83
CA LEU A 92 -0.30 0.86 7.21
C LEU A 92 0.77 1.51 8.10
N ASP A 93 0.48 2.66 8.70
CA ASP A 93 1.43 3.38 9.56
C ASP A 93 1.70 2.64 10.88
N THR A 94 0.62 2.13 11.50
CA THR A 94 0.67 1.59 12.87
C THR A 94 0.87 0.08 12.93
N ARG A 95 0.41 -0.67 11.93
CA ARG A 95 0.41 -2.14 11.91
C ARG A 95 1.06 -2.72 10.66
N GLY A 96 1.44 -1.88 9.70
CA GLY A 96 2.13 -2.31 8.50
C GLY A 96 3.44 -3.01 8.82
N SER A 97 3.81 -3.95 7.96
CA SER A 97 5.04 -4.74 8.07
C SER A 97 5.63 -4.92 6.68
N SER A 98 6.81 -5.51 6.57
CA SER A 98 7.43 -5.78 5.26
C SER A 98 6.69 -6.85 4.43
N LYS A 99 5.77 -7.61 5.05
CA LYS A 99 5.00 -8.68 4.39
C LYS A 99 3.56 -8.70 4.88
N SER A 100 2.61 -8.74 3.95
CA SER A 100 1.19 -8.84 4.28
C SER A 100 0.54 -9.94 3.44
N LYS A 101 -0.33 -10.75 4.06
CA LYS A 101 -1.09 -11.81 3.39
C LYS A 101 -2.50 -11.85 3.95
N VAL A 102 -3.49 -11.96 3.06
CA VAL A 102 -4.91 -12.04 3.41
C VAL A 102 -5.58 -13.12 2.57
N ARG A 103 -6.55 -13.81 3.16
CA ARG A 103 -7.47 -14.73 2.49
C ARG A 103 -8.87 -14.24 2.76
N LYS A 104 -9.61 -13.88 1.70
CA LYS A 104 -10.95 -13.31 1.85
C LYS A 104 -11.73 -13.37 0.54
N SER A 105 -13.03 -13.66 0.65
CA SER A 105 -13.94 -13.70 -0.50
C SER A 105 -13.54 -14.68 -1.60
N GLY A 106 -12.92 -15.81 -1.25
CA GLY A 106 -12.44 -16.82 -2.20
C GLY A 106 -11.18 -16.42 -2.96
N TYR A 107 -10.41 -15.46 -2.43
CA TYR A 107 -9.16 -14.99 -3.00
C TYR A 107 -8.07 -14.92 -1.94
N VAL A 108 -6.83 -15.09 -2.38
CA VAL A 108 -5.61 -14.90 -1.60
C VAL A 108 -4.84 -13.73 -2.20
N ALA A 109 -4.46 -12.77 -1.36
CA ALA A 109 -3.59 -11.68 -1.77
C ALA A 109 -2.36 -11.62 -0.86
N SER A 110 -1.19 -11.35 -1.44
CA SER A 110 0.04 -11.18 -0.67
C SER A 110 0.88 -10.02 -1.20
N MET A 111 1.68 -9.43 -0.31
CA MET A 111 2.61 -8.36 -0.61
C MET A 111 3.90 -8.56 0.18
N GLU A 112 5.03 -8.23 -0.45
CA GLU A 112 6.35 -8.21 0.18
C GLU A 112 7.16 -7.02 -0.37
N ILE A 113 7.77 -6.27 0.54
CA ILE A 113 8.67 -5.16 0.23
C ILE A 113 9.98 -5.33 0.99
N ASP A 114 11.10 -4.91 0.40
CA ASP A 114 12.37 -4.85 1.11
C ASP A 114 12.31 -3.72 2.16
N PRO A 115 12.35 -4.03 3.47
CA PRO A 115 12.13 -3.01 4.50
C PRO A 115 13.23 -1.95 4.55
N LYS A 116 14.47 -2.28 4.15
CA LYS A 116 15.64 -1.45 4.45
C LYS A 116 16.19 -0.70 3.23
N LYS A 117 15.65 -0.94 2.05
CA LYS A 117 16.09 -0.25 0.82
C LYS A 117 15.41 1.09 0.67
N ARG A 118 16.20 2.12 0.35
CA ARG A 118 15.69 3.45 -0.02
C ARG A 118 14.84 3.43 -1.30
N SER A 119 15.16 2.52 -2.23
CA SER A 119 14.39 2.29 -3.46
C SER A 119 13.98 0.81 -3.48
N PRO A 120 12.98 0.41 -2.68
CA PRO A 120 12.62 -0.98 -2.52
C PRO A 120 11.81 -1.48 -3.73
N THR A 121 11.93 -2.77 -4.02
CA THR A 121 11.04 -3.45 -4.97
C THR A 121 9.87 -4.04 -4.22
N LEU A 122 8.66 -3.67 -4.62
CA LEU A 122 7.42 -4.27 -4.13
C LEU A 122 7.05 -5.49 -4.99
N LYS A 123 6.75 -6.61 -4.33
CA LYS A 123 6.13 -7.79 -4.94
C LYS A 123 4.71 -7.90 -4.41
N ALA A 124 3.75 -8.15 -5.29
CA ALA A 124 2.37 -8.36 -4.91
C ALA A 124 1.78 -9.51 -5.74
N SER A 125 0.95 -10.36 -5.11
CA SER A 125 0.21 -11.43 -5.77
C SER A 125 -1.25 -11.41 -5.37
N PHE A 126 -2.11 -11.85 -6.30
CA PHE A 126 -3.53 -12.01 -6.11
C PHE A 126 -3.99 -13.21 -6.93
N GLU A 127 -4.62 -14.18 -6.27
CA GLU A 127 -5.04 -15.45 -6.87
C GLU A 127 -6.38 -15.91 -6.29
N SER A 128 -7.15 -16.67 -7.05
CA SER A 128 -8.33 -17.35 -6.53
C SER A 128 -7.92 -18.44 -5.54
N GLU A 129 -8.67 -18.58 -4.46
CA GLU A 129 -8.54 -19.69 -3.52
C GLU A 129 -9.20 -20.91 -4.16
N ALA A 130 -8.37 -21.80 -4.70
CA ALA A 130 -8.79 -23.06 -5.33
C ALA A 130 -9.30 -24.08 -4.31
#